data_AF-A0A915LM05-F1
#
_entry.id   AF-A0A915LM05-F1
#
_cell.length_a   1.000
_cell.length_b   1.000
_cell.length_c   1.000
_cell.angle_alpha   90.00
_cell.angle_beta   90.00
_cell.angle_gamma   90.00
#
_symmetry.space_group_name_H-M   'P 1'
#
loop_
_entity.id
_entity.type
_entity.pdbx_description
1 polymer ?
#
loop_
_entity_poly.entity_id
_entity_poly.type
_entity_poly.pdbx_seq_one_letter_code
_entity_poly.pdbx_strand_id
1 'polypeptide(L)'
;MGPCFLDLSLFPMDVQQCNLVFESYSYNSAEVNIVWRDWEPVSIPDPNAKRLPDFELLSHANTKFTLLYTAGLWDQLGLGETVPSNVSRFQPFLLVLLH
;
A
#
# COMPACT_ATOMS: atom_id res chain seq x y z
N MET A 1 -2.48 6.46 2.95
CA MET A 1 -2.64 5.59 1.77
C MET A 1 -2.27 6.37 0.52
N GLY A 2 -1.35 5.86 -0.29
CA GLY A 2 -0.95 6.43 -1.60
C GLY A 2 -1.90 5.98 -2.72
N PRO A 3 -1.65 6.38 -3.98
CA PRO A 3 -2.49 5.99 -5.12
C PRO A 3 -2.51 4.47 -5.25
N CYS A 4 -3.69 3.88 -5.10
CA CYS A 4 -3.94 2.45 -5.21
C CYS A 4 -4.69 2.17 -6.51
N PHE A 5 -4.30 1.12 -7.24
CA PHE A 5 -5.05 0.68 -8.40
C PHE A 5 -6.30 -0.06 -7.92
N LEU A 6 -7.47 0.51 -8.19
CA LEU A 6 -8.74 -0.05 -7.78
C LEU A 6 -9.33 -0.86 -8.93
N ASP A 7 -9.48 -2.17 -8.74
CA ASP A 7 -10.28 -3.02 -9.62
C ASP A 7 -11.67 -3.19 -8.99
N LEU A 8 -12.71 -2.65 -9.65
CA LEU A 8 -14.10 -2.66 -9.17
C LEU A 8 -14.97 -3.68 -9.91
N SER A 9 -14.34 -4.61 -10.63
CA SER A 9 -15.05 -5.57 -11.49
C SER A 9 -15.92 -6.56 -10.71
N LEU A 10 -15.63 -6.80 -9.44
CA LEU A 10 -16.32 -7.73 -8.55
C LEU A 10 -17.03 -7.01 -7.39
N PHE A 11 -17.28 -5.70 -7.53
CA PHE A 11 -17.93 -4.91 -6.50
C PHE A 11 -19.28 -5.55 -6.10
N PRO A 12 -19.62 -5.70 -4.80
CA PRO A 12 -18.93 -5.20 -3.60
C PRO A 12 -18.02 -6.24 -2.88
N MET A 13 -17.55 -7.26 -3.60
CA MET A 13 -16.65 -8.34 -3.14
C MET A 13 -15.26 -8.29 -3.80
N ASP A 14 -14.73 -7.08 -4.04
CA ASP A 14 -13.39 -6.90 -4.58
C ASP A 14 -12.29 -7.19 -3.55
N VAL A 15 -11.13 -7.64 -4.05
CA VAL A 15 -9.86 -7.61 -3.32
C VAL A 15 -9.02 -6.50 -3.93
N GLN A 16 -8.65 -5.52 -3.13
CA GLN A 16 -7.82 -4.40 -3.58
C GLN A 16 -6.36 -4.65 -3.24
N GLN A 17 -5.48 -4.38 -4.21
CA GLN A 17 -4.02 -4.44 -4.04
C GLN A 17 -3.45 -3.03 -4.13
N CYS A 18 -2.92 -2.54 -3.01
CA CYS A 18 -2.28 -1.24 -2.95
C CYS A 18 -0.78 -1.41 -2.86
N ASN A 19 -0.01 -0.60 -3.59
CA ASN A 19 1.44 -0.63 -3.53
C ASN A 19 1.97 0.77 -3.22
N LEU A 20 2.77 0.89 -2.16
CA LEU A 20 3.47 2.12 -1.82
C LEU A 20 4.93 1.98 -2.21
N VAL A 21 5.47 3.02 -2.83
CA VAL A 21 6.83 3.01 -3.36
C VAL A 21 7.58 4.20 -2.79
N PHE A 22 8.71 3.94 -2.14
CA PHE A 22 9.61 4.95 -1.57
C PHE A 22 10.92 4.98 -2.34
N GLU A 23 11.35 6.18 -2.73
CA GLU A 23 12.59 6.43 -3.48
C GLU A 23 13.14 7.79 -3.10
N SER A 24 14.47 7.95 -3.12
CA SER A 24 15.12 9.25 -2.95
C SER A 24 14.95 10.11 -4.19
N TYR A 25 14.42 11.32 -4.00
CA TYR A 25 14.14 12.23 -5.12
C TYR A 25 15.41 12.72 -5.85
N SER A 26 16.49 13.03 -5.11
CA SER A 26 17.69 13.66 -5.69
C SER A 26 18.97 12.87 -5.50
N TYR A 27 18.95 11.81 -4.70
CA TYR A 27 20.12 11.00 -4.38
C TYR A 27 19.99 9.63 -5.02
N ASN A 28 21.04 9.17 -5.68
CA ASN A 28 21.08 7.85 -6.29
C ASN A 28 21.63 6.80 -5.31
N SER A 29 21.64 5.52 -5.68
CA SER A 29 22.13 4.44 -4.81
C SER A 29 23.61 4.55 -4.46
N ALA A 30 24.42 5.28 -5.23
CA ALA A 30 25.84 5.49 -4.92
C ALA A 30 26.06 6.52 -3.81
N GLU A 31 25.12 7.47 -3.66
CA GLU A 31 25.16 8.50 -2.62
C GLU A 31 24.41 8.06 -1.36
N VAL A 32 23.22 7.47 -1.53
CA VAL A 32 22.35 7.05 -0.43
C VAL A 32 21.75 5.68 -0.73
N ASN A 33 22.02 4.71 0.14
CA ASN A 33 21.37 3.41 0.11
C ASN A 33 20.14 3.42 1.02
N ILE A 34 18.96 3.17 0.45
CA ILE A 34 17.73 3.02 1.22
C ILE A 34 17.46 1.51 1.40
N VAL A 35 17.24 1.08 2.64
CA VAL A 35 16.97 -0.31 3.01
C VAL A 35 15.85 -0.39 4.04
N TRP A 36 15.10 -1.49 4.01
CA TRP A 36 14.17 -1.82 5.09
C TRP A 36 14.95 -2.13 6.37
N ARG A 37 14.35 -1.84 7.53
CA ARG A 37 14.90 -2.30 8.81
C ARG A 37 14.67 -3.79 8.96
N ASP A 38 15.71 -4.54 9.31
CA ASP A 38 15.65 -6.01 9.44
C ASP A 38 14.68 -6.48 10.52
N TRP A 39 14.48 -5.69 11.58
CA TRP A 39 13.69 -6.07 12.76
C TRP A 39 12.24 -5.57 12.72
N GLU A 40 11.94 -4.51 11.95
CA GLU A 40 10.59 -3.95 11.80
C GLU A 40 10.56 -3.07 10.54
N PRO A 41 10.31 -3.68 9.36
CA PRO A 41 10.23 -2.94 8.11
C PRO A 41 9.13 -1.88 8.11
N VAL A 42 7.98 -2.18 8.74
CA VAL A 42 6.80 -1.31 8.72
C VAL A 42 6.18 -1.20 10.11
N SER A 43 6.43 -0.08 10.78
CA SER A 43 5.80 0.23 12.06
C SER A 43 4.60 1.15 11.86
N ILE A 44 3.39 0.68 12.21
CA ILE A 44 2.20 1.53 12.29
C ILE A 44 2.14 2.10 13.72
N PRO A 45 2.30 3.43 13.92
CA PRO A 45 2.43 4.02 15.25
C PRO A 45 1.15 3.96 16.08
N ASP A 46 -0.02 3.90 15.44
CA ASP A 46 -1.30 3.72 16.12
C ASP A 46 -1.80 2.27 15.95
N PRO A 47 -1.91 1.49 17.04
CA PRO A 47 -2.42 0.12 16.96
C PRO A 47 -3.89 0.04 16.51
N ASN A 48 -4.66 1.14 16.63
CA ASN A 48 -6.02 1.23 16.10
C ASN A 48 -6.06 1.63 14.62
N ALA A 49 -5.00 2.23 14.08
CA ALA A 49 -4.92 2.61 12.67
C ALA A 49 -4.78 1.42 11.70
N LYS A 50 -4.51 0.20 12.23
CA LYS A 50 -4.64 -1.04 11.44
C LYS A 50 -6.09 -1.29 10.99
N ARG A 51 -7.05 -0.68 11.67
CA ARG A 51 -8.47 -0.59 11.29
C ARG A 51 -8.70 0.80 10.72
N LEU A 52 -8.34 1.00 9.47
CA LEU A 52 -8.90 2.14 8.74
C LEU A 52 -10.43 1.99 8.79
N PRO A 53 -11.20 3.09 8.92
CA PRO A 53 -12.65 3.03 9.04
C PRO A 53 -13.32 2.28 7.86
N ASP A 54 -12.63 2.12 6.74
CA ASP A 54 -13.14 1.42 5.56
C ASP A 54 -12.34 0.13 5.22
N PHE A 55 -11.19 -0.13 5.85
CA PHE A 55 -10.25 -1.18 5.41
C PHE A 55 -9.53 -1.87 6.59
N GLU A 56 -9.44 -3.19 6.54
CA GLU A 56 -8.61 -3.99 7.45
C GLU A 56 -7.33 -4.43 6.72
N LEU A 57 -6.17 -3.99 7.21
CA LEU A 57 -4.90 -4.37 6.63
C LEU A 57 -4.61 -5.85 6.96
N LEU A 58 -4.88 -6.75 6.01
CA LEU A 58 -4.71 -8.20 6.23
C LEU A 58 -3.24 -8.59 6.29
N SER A 59 -2.47 -8.13 5.30
CA SER A 59 -1.08 -8.49 5.10
C SER A 59 -0.36 -7.40 4.34
N HIS A 60 0.88 -7.17 4.72
CA HIS A 60 1.80 -6.31 3.98
C HIS A 60 3.02 -7.12 3.56
N ALA A 61 3.57 -6.82 2.39
CA ALA A 61 4.80 -7.40 1.88
C ALA A 61 5.77 -6.28 1.54
N ASN A 62 6.99 -6.36 2.06
CA ASN A 62 8.05 -5.39 1.81
C ASN A 62 9.03 -5.94 0.77
N THR A 63 9.39 -5.11 -0.20
CA THR A 63 10.32 -5.45 -1.28
C THR A 63 11.35 -4.35 -1.44
N LYS A 64 12.57 -4.70 -1.88
CA LYS A 64 13.58 -3.74 -2.32
C LYS A 64 13.92 -4.02 -3.79
N PHE A 65 13.98 -2.96 -4.58
CA PHE A 65 14.40 -2.98 -5.97
C PHE A 65 15.53 -1.97 -6.19
N THR A 66 16.40 -2.23 -7.16
CA THR A 66 17.36 -1.26 -7.66
C THR A 66 17.09 -1.10 -9.15
N LEU A 67 16.74 0.12 -9.56
CA LEU A 67 16.31 0.46 -10.92
C LEU A 67 17.37 1.33 -11.60
N LEU A 68 17.52 1.17 -12.91
CA LEU A 68 18.41 2.00 -13.73
C LEU A 68 17.61 3.11 -14.41
N TYR A 69 17.99 4.35 -14.13
CA TYR A 69 17.52 5.56 -14.80
C TYR A 69 18.64 6.20 -15.63
N THR A 70 18.29 7.22 -16.43
CA THR A 70 19.26 7.95 -17.27
C THR A 70 20.42 8.55 -16.47
N ALA A 71 20.18 8.88 -15.20
CA ALA A 71 21.15 9.50 -14.31
C ALA A 71 21.94 8.48 -13.43
N GLY A 72 21.81 7.16 -13.65
CA GLY A 72 22.40 6.11 -12.77
C GLY A 72 21.39 5.14 -12.12
N LEU A 73 21.78 4.53 -10.99
CA LEU A 73 20.99 3.52 -10.26
C LEU A 73 20.27 4.13 -9.06
N TRP A 74 18.99 3.77 -8.84
CA TRP A 74 18.18 4.20 -7.71
C TRP A 74 17.63 3.02 -6.93
N ASP A 75 17.64 3.14 -5.62
CA ASP A 75 17.04 2.17 -4.71
C ASP A 75 15.60 2.54 -4.43
N GLN A 76 14.73 1.55 -4.53
CA GLN A 76 13.31 1.71 -4.36
C GLN A 76 12.78 0.66 -3.37
N LEU A 77 12.04 1.12 -2.37
CA LEU A 77 11.37 0.27 -1.39
C LEU A 77 9.88 0.18 -1.71
N GLY A 78 9.39 -1.04 -1.93
CA GLY A 78 7.98 -1.32 -2.19
C GLY A 78 7.28 -1.91 -0.97
N LEU A 79 6.04 -1.48 -0.72
CA LEU A 79 5.16 -2.01 0.31
C LEU A 79 3.82 -2.37 -0.35
N GLY A 80 3.60 -3.66 -0.57
CA GLY A 80 2.35 -4.21 -1.10
C GLY A 80 1.38 -4.53 0.03
N GLU A 81 0.16 -4.03 -0.05
CA GLU A 81 -0.92 -4.24 0.91
C GLU A 81 -2.12 -4.88 0.20
N THR A 82 -2.65 -5.97 0.76
CA THR A 82 -3.86 -6.62 0.26
C THR A 82 -5.00 -6.36 1.22
N VAL A 83 -6.11 -5.82 0.70
CA VAL A 83 -7.28 -5.44 1.49
C VAL A 83 -8.55 -6.01 0.87
N PRO A 84 -9.31 -6.86 1.59
CA PRO A 84 -10.59 -7.35 1.12
C PRO A 84 -11.65 -6.27 1.35
N SER A 85 -12.52 -6.07 0.37
CA SER A 85 -13.78 -5.38 0.62
C SER A 85 -14.71 -6.28 1.45
N ASN A 86 -15.41 -5.70 2.43
CA ASN A 86 -16.37 -6.44 3.25
C ASN A 86 -17.81 -6.03 2.88
N VAL A 87 -18.56 -6.96 2.28
CA VAL A 87 -19.95 -6.78 1.84
C VAL A 87 -20.84 -6.19 2.93
N SER A 88 -20.68 -6.64 4.18
CA SER A 88 -21.52 -6.18 5.30
C SER A 88 -21.31 -4.72 5.67
N ARG A 89 -20.17 -4.11 5.28
CA ARG A 89 -19.88 -2.67 5.47
C ARG A 89 -20.42 -1.80 4.31
N PHE A 90 -20.57 -2.36 3.10
CA PHE A 90 -21.13 -1.65 1.93
C PHE A 90 -22.66 -1.70 1.86
N GLN A 91 -23.28 -2.73 2.44
CA GLN A 91 -24.74 -2.90 2.49
C GLN A 91 -25.52 -1.66 3.03
N PRO A 92 -25.08 -0.96 4.10
CA PRO A 92 -25.74 0.27 4.52
C PRO A 92 -25.62 1.42 3.51
N PHE A 93 -24.49 1.58 2.80
CA PHE A 93 -24.33 2.61 1.77
C PHE A 93 -25.19 2.35 0.52
N LEU A 94 -25.33 1.08 0.13
CA LEU A 94 -26.21 0.68 -0.97
C LEU A 94 -27.69 0.94 -0.65
N LEU A 95 -28.10 0.77 0.61
CA LEU A 95 -29.45 1.11 1.08
C LEU A 95 -29.75 2.61 1.00
N VAL A 96 -28.75 3.47 1.24
CA VAL A 96 -28.88 4.94 1.17
C VAL A 96 -29.04 5.41 -0.29
N LEU A 97 -28.50 4.69 -1.26
CA LEU A 97 -28.67 5.00 -2.70
C LEU A 97 -30.01 4.50 -3.28
N LEU A 98 -30.76 3.69 -2.53
CA LEU A 98 -32.07 3.17 -2.90
C LEU A 98 -33.24 3.98 -2.29
N HIS A 99 -32.99 5.22 -1.83
CA HIS A 99 -34.01 6.19 -1.42
C HIS A 99 -33.78 7.56 -2.06
#